data_AF-A0A963N8U3-F1
#
_entry.id   AF-A0A963N8U3-F1
#
_cell.length_a   1.000
_cell.length_b   1.000
_cell.length_c   1.000
_cell.angle_alpha   90.00
_cell.angle_beta   90.00
_cell.angle_gamma   90.00
#
_symmetry.space_group_name_H-M   'P 1'
#
loop_
_entity.id
_entity.type
_entity.pdbx_description
1 polymer ?
#
loop_
_entity_poly.entity_id
_entity_poly.type
_entity_poly.pdbx_seq_one_letter_code
_entity_poly.pdbx_strand_id
1 'polypeptide(L)'
;MDPAARDEHQACIRCHAPLAEQADALADALGTAARATPDGSTVASPPVASLHQQGVVCAACHVRAHQRAGPPRRDGSTPDAAQNSTLPHAGFIASGAFEDSRFCSACHQFQQDEYSLNGKLLENTYREWKASRHAREG
;
A
#
# COMPACT_ATOMS: atom_id res chain seq x y z
N MET A 1 20.13 -8.11 2.44
CA MET A 1 19.28 -7.69 3.57
C MET A 1 19.00 -8.90 4.42
N ASP A 2 18.97 -8.74 5.74
CA ASP A 2 18.45 -9.75 6.66
C ASP A 2 16.97 -10.03 6.30
N PRO A 3 16.55 -11.30 6.13
CA PRO A 3 15.14 -11.65 5.88
C PRO A 3 14.14 -11.04 6.87
N ALA A 4 14.56 -10.77 8.11
CA ALA A 4 13.74 -10.17 9.15
C ALA A 4 13.83 -8.63 9.21
N ALA A 5 14.69 -7.98 8.41
CA ALA A 5 14.86 -6.52 8.39
C ALA A 5 13.69 -5.83 7.68
N ARG A 6 12.52 -5.82 8.33
CA ARG A 6 11.27 -5.28 7.82
C ARG A 6 11.41 -3.83 7.35
N ASP A 7 12.14 -3.00 8.09
CA ASP A 7 12.33 -1.59 7.78
C ASP A 7 13.16 -1.38 6.50
N GLU A 8 14.16 -2.23 6.29
CA GLU A 8 14.95 -2.21 5.05
C GLU A 8 14.08 -2.59 3.83
N HIS A 9 13.18 -3.57 4.00
CA HIS A 9 12.24 -3.94 2.94
C HIS A 9 11.20 -2.86 2.61
N GLN A 10 10.85 -1.97 3.57
CA GLN A 10 9.85 -0.92 3.36
C GLN A 10 10.19 0.00 2.19
N ALA A 11 11.48 0.20 1.91
CA ALA A 11 11.90 1.03 0.79
C ALA A 11 11.33 0.54 -0.55
N CYS A 12 11.10 -0.77 -0.68
CA CYS A 12 10.48 -1.40 -1.84
C CYS A 12 8.96 -1.59 -1.66
N ILE A 13 8.52 -2.12 -0.52
CA ILE A 13 7.14 -2.58 -0.38
C ILE A 13 6.15 -1.51 0.04
N ARG A 14 6.59 -0.32 0.47
CA ARG A 14 5.69 0.80 0.74
C ARG A 14 4.80 1.20 -0.45
N CYS A 15 5.23 0.87 -1.67
CA CYS A 15 4.45 1.08 -2.90
C CYS A 15 3.90 -0.21 -3.50
N HIS A 16 4.60 -1.33 -3.33
CA HIS A 16 4.30 -2.58 -4.03
C HIS A 16 3.54 -3.60 -3.19
N ALA A 17 3.55 -3.50 -1.86
CA ALA A 17 2.79 -4.35 -0.96
C ALA A 17 2.56 -3.62 0.38
N PRO A 18 1.79 -2.51 0.37
CA PRO A 18 1.81 -1.49 1.42
C PRO A 18 1.09 -1.89 2.73
N LEU A 19 0.46 -3.05 2.79
CA LEU A 19 -0.20 -3.54 4.00
C LEU A 19 0.81 -4.10 4.99
N ALA A 20 0.52 -3.95 6.29
CA ALA A 20 1.40 -4.47 7.33
C ALA A 20 1.53 -6.00 7.23
N GLU A 21 0.42 -6.67 6.96
CA GLU A 21 0.29 -8.11 6.78
C GLU A 21 1.01 -8.60 5.51
N GLN A 22 1.13 -7.76 4.49
CA GLN A 22 1.94 -8.03 3.31
C GLN A 22 3.44 -8.00 3.65
N ALA A 23 3.87 -7.04 4.47
CA ALA A 23 5.26 -6.98 4.91
C ALA A 23 5.65 -8.21 5.76
N ASP A 24 4.76 -8.67 6.65
CA ASP A 24 4.97 -9.89 7.43
C ASP A 24 5.06 -11.14 6.54
N ALA A 25 4.13 -11.27 5.59
CA ALA A 25 4.15 -12.36 4.63
C ALA A 25 5.41 -12.38 3.75
N LEU A 26 6.03 -11.23 3.47
CA LEU A 26 7.31 -11.16 2.76
C LEU A 26 8.47 -11.63 3.65
N ALA A 27 8.54 -11.15 4.89
CA ALA A 27 9.59 -11.54 5.83
C ALA A 27 9.59 -13.06 6.08
N ASP A 28 8.40 -13.66 6.24
CA ASP A 28 8.24 -15.11 6.38
C ASP A 28 8.72 -15.87 5.14
N ALA A 29 8.40 -15.36 3.95
CA ALA A 29 8.81 -15.97 2.68
C ALA A 29 10.33 -15.93 2.50
N LEU A 30 10.96 -14.78 2.76
CA LEU A 30 12.42 -14.63 2.71
C LEU A 30 13.11 -15.50 3.77
N GLY A 31 12.57 -15.54 4.99
CA GLY A 31 13.12 -16.36 6.07
C GLY A 31 13.03 -17.86 5.78
N THR A 32 11.95 -18.31 5.13
CA THR A 32 11.80 -19.69 4.67
C THR A 32 12.79 -20.02 3.55
N ALA A 33 12.92 -19.12 2.56
CA ALA A 33 13.87 -19.28 1.47
C ALA A 33 15.33 -19.34 1.97
N ALA A 34 15.68 -18.53 2.96
CA ALA A 34 17.01 -18.54 3.58
C ALA A 34 17.31 -19.82 4.38
N ARG A 35 16.27 -20.55 4.84
CA ARG A 35 16.38 -21.81 5.58
C ARG A 35 16.31 -23.05 4.68
N ALA A 36 16.07 -22.89 3.38
CA ALA A 36 16.02 -24.00 2.44
C ALA A 36 17.40 -24.66 2.27
N THR A 37 17.45 -25.99 2.23
CA THR A 37 18.69 -26.77 2.14
C THR A 37 19.33 -26.69 0.75
N PRO A 38 20.66 -26.93 0.63
CA PRO A 38 21.38 -26.89 -0.65
C PRO A 38 20.91 -27.90 -1.69
N ASP A 39 20.18 -28.95 -1.29
CA ASP A 39 19.67 -30.01 -2.19
C ASP A 39 18.44 -29.59 -3.00
N GLY A 40 17.93 -28.36 -2.80
CA GLY A 40 16.85 -27.79 -3.61
C GLY A 40 15.48 -28.41 -3.36
N SER A 41 15.33 -29.27 -2.34
CA SER A 41 14.03 -29.82 -1.95
C SER A 41 13.22 -28.74 -1.24
N THR A 42 12.39 -28.01 -2.01
CA THR A 42 11.46 -27.04 -1.46
C THR A 42 10.34 -27.77 -0.72
N VAL A 43 10.15 -27.44 0.55
CA VAL A 43 8.90 -27.71 1.27
C VAL A 43 7.79 -27.08 0.43
N ALA A 44 6.79 -27.90 0.06
CA ALA A 44 5.77 -27.63 -0.93
C ALA A 44 5.34 -26.14 -1.02
N SER A 45 5.28 -25.61 -2.24
CA SER A 45 4.65 -24.32 -2.53
C SER A 45 3.28 -24.23 -1.86
N PRO A 46 3.00 -23.21 -1.03
CA PRO A 46 1.65 -23.04 -0.49
C PRO A 46 0.65 -22.79 -1.64
N PRO A 47 -0.57 -23.33 -1.57
CA PRO A 47 -1.55 -23.35 -2.68
C PRO A 47 -2.28 -22.01 -2.91
N VAL A 48 -1.67 -20.87 -2.57
CA VAL A 48 -2.22 -19.53 -2.73
C VAL A 48 -1.05 -18.57 -2.88
N ALA A 49 -1.12 -17.63 -3.83
CA ALA A 49 -0.14 -16.55 -3.93
C ALA A 49 -0.03 -15.87 -2.56
N SER A 50 1.20 -15.82 -2.02
CA SER A 50 1.43 -15.24 -0.69
C SER A 50 0.96 -13.79 -0.69
N LEU A 51 0.49 -13.30 0.45
CA LEU A 51 -0.17 -12.00 0.55
C LEU A 51 0.71 -10.86 -0.01
N HIS A 52 2.03 -10.92 0.20
CA HIS A 52 2.99 -9.96 -0.34
C HIS A 52 3.05 -9.90 -1.88
N GLN A 53 2.62 -10.96 -2.57
CA GLN A 53 2.61 -11.05 -4.03
C GLN A 53 1.34 -10.47 -4.66
N GLN A 54 0.35 -10.08 -3.84
CA GLN A 54 -0.92 -9.55 -4.35
C GLN A 54 -0.85 -8.10 -4.81
N GLY A 55 0.24 -7.38 -4.50
CA GLY A 55 0.41 -6.01 -4.96
C GLY A 55 -0.47 -5.00 -4.21
N VAL A 56 -0.83 -3.93 -4.92
CA VAL A 56 -1.81 -2.93 -4.47
C VAL A 56 -3.23 -3.47 -4.71
N VAL A 57 -3.91 -3.84 -3.63
CA VAL A 57 -5.32 -4.32 -3.62
C VAL A 57 -6.24 -3.30 -2.96
N CYS A 58 -7.56 -3.49 -3.00
CA CYS A 58 -8.53 -2.55 -2.41
C CYS A 58 -8.20 -2.18 -0.94
N ALA A 59 -7.77 -3.17 -0.17
CA ALA A 59 -7.40 -2.99 1.23
C ALA A 59 -6.18 -2.07 1.42
N ALA A 60 -5.26 -1.99 0.45
CA ALA A 60 -4.08 -1.14 0.51
C ALA A 60 -4.41 0.33 0.78
N CYS A 61 -5.53 0.80 0.23
CA CYS A 61 -6.01 2.17 0.42
C CYS A 61 -7.14 2.25 1.45
N HIS A 62 -8.03 1.26 1.46
CA HIS A 62 -9.28 1.34 2.22
C HIS A 62 -9.18 0.77 3.64
N VAL A 63 -8.12 0.05 4.00
CA VAL A 63 -8.01 -0.60 5.32
C VAL A 63 -6.74 -0.18 6.04
N ARG A 64 -6.89 0.34 7.26
CA ARG A 64 -5.77 0.63 8.17
C ARG A 64 -6.19 0.35 9.60
N ALA A 65 -5.37 -0.38 10.36
CA ALA A 65 -5.70 -0.80 11.72
C ALA A 65 -7.11 -1.45 11.83
N HIS A 66 -7.46 -2.27 10.83
CA HIS A 66 -8.78 -2.88 10.64
C HIS A 66 -9.98 -1.91 10.52
N GLN A 67 -9.73 -0.61 10.42
CA GLN A 67 -10.75 0.38 10.09
C GLN A 67 -10.87 0.53 8.57
N ARG A 68 -12.09 0.67 8.09
CA ARG A 68 -12.36 0.91 6.67
C ARG A 68 -12.53 2.41 6.46
N ALA A 69 -11.78 2.99 5.54
CA ALA A 69 -11.93 4.38 5.15
C ALA A 69 -12.27 4.47 3.66
N GLY A 70 -12.99 5.51 3.26
CA GLY A 70 -13.36 5.71 1.86
C GLY A 70 -13.76 7.15 1.56
N PRO A 71 -14.07 7.45 0.29
CA PRO A 71 -14.53 8.77 -0.09
C PRO A 71 -15.87 9.12 0.56
N PRO A 72 -16.20 10.42 0.67
CA PRO A 72 -17.55 10.86 0.98
C PRO A 72 -18.58 10.20 0.06
N ARG A 73 -19.79 9.97 0.58
CA ARG A 73 -20.88 9.44 -0.23
C ARG A 73 -21.34 10.49 -1.23
N ARG A 74 -21.67 10.07 -2.45
CA ARG A 74 -22.11 10.96 -3.54
C ARG A 74 -23.40 11.73 -3.22
N ASP A 75 -24.23 11.19 -2.34
CA ASP A 75 -25.47 11.83 -1.89
C ASP A 75 -25.25 12.84 -0.74
N GLY A 76 -24.01 13.07 -0.32
CA GLY A 76 -23.65 13.98 0.77
C GLY A 76 -23.93 13.43 2.17
N SER A 77 -24.46 12.21 2.30
CA SER A 77 -24.68 11.61 3.61
C SER A 77 -23.37 11.21 4.27
N THR A 78 -23.29 11.41 5.59
CA THR A 78 -22.14 11.01 6.40
C THR A 78 -22.44 9.70 7.13
N PRO A 79 -21.50 8.76 7.20
CA PRO A 79 -21.65 7.58 8.05
C PRO A 79 -21.80 8.00 9.52
N ASP A 80 -22.90 7.59 10.15
CA ASP A 80 -23.11 7.84 11.58
C ASP A 80 -22.26 6.88 12.41
N ALA A 81 -21.51 7.41 13.39
CA ALA A 81 -20.59 6.60 14.19
C ALA A 81 -21.31 5.58 15.09
N ALA A 82 -22.49 5.93 15.62
CA ALA A 82 -23.27 5.03 16.48
C ALA A 82 -23.87 3.88 15.65
N GLN A 83 -24.42 4.18 14.48
CA GLN A 83 -24.90 3.17 13.52
C GLN A 83 -23.75 2.30 13.02
N ASN A 84 -22.61 2.89 12.68
CA ASN A 84 -21.43 2.16 12.21
C ASN A 84 -20.99 1.09 13.22
N SER A 85 -21.04 1.38 14.53
CA SER A 85 -20.64 0.43 15.57
C SER A 85 -21.47 -0.86 15.61
N THR A 86 -22.69 -0.84 15.05
CA THR A 86 -23.58 -2.01 14.99
C THR A 86 -23.48 -2.75 13.65
N LEU A 87 -22.86 -2.16 12.64
CA LEU A 87 -22.61 -2.80 11.36
C LEU A 87 -21.44 -3.80 11.47
N PRO A 88 -21.42 -4.85 10.62
CA PRO A 88 -20.22 -5.65 10.45
C PRO A 88 -19.03 -4.72 10.25
N HIS A 89 -17.91 -5.06 10.88
CA HIS A 89 -16.65 -4.37 10.64
C HIS A 89 -16.62 -2.88 11.05
N ALA A 90 -17.57 -2.46 11.90
CA ALA A 90 -17.73 -1.08 12.36
C ALA A 90 -17.99 -0.07 11.23
N GLY A 91 -18.61 -0.52 10.13
CA GLY A 91 -18.90 0.33 8.96
C GLY A 91 -17.63 0.89 8.30
N PHE A 92 -17.70 2.15 7.85
CA PHE A 92 -16.55 2.86 7.29
C PHE A 92 -16.53 4.33 7.69
N ILE A 93 -15.34 4.93 7.65
CA ILE A 93 -15.05 6.33 7.93
C ILE A 93 -14.92 7.07 6.61
N ALA A 94 -15.76 8.08 6.37
CA ALA A 94 -15.61 8.95 5.22
C ALA A 94 -14.41 9.90 5.42
N SER A 95 -13.59 10.06 4.39
CA SER A 95 -12.43 10.96 4.40
C SER A 95 -12.27 11.65 3.05
N GLY A 96 -12.16 12.97 3.06
CA GLY A 96 -11.88 13.77 1.86
C GLY A 96 -10.50 13.51 1.26
N ALA A 97 -9.60 12.80 1.97
CA ALA A 97 -8.31 12.40 1.41
C ALA A 97 -8.47 11.55 0.13
N PHE A 98 -9.53 10.76 0.02
CA PHE A 98 -9.81 9.95 -1.17
C PHE A 98 -10.25 10.77 -2.39
N GLU A 99 -10.52 12.07 -2.22
CA GLU A 99 -10.84 13.00 -3.31
C GLU A 99 -9.62 13.84 -3.71
N ASP A 100 -8.48 13.64 -3.06
CA ASP A 100 -7.28 14.44 -3.25
C ASP A 100 -6.13 13.59 -3.82
N SER A 101 -5.59 13.99 -4.97
CA SER A 101 -4.46 13.30 -5.61
C SER A 101 -3.19 13.25 -4.74
N ARG A 102 -3.06 14.09 -3.71
CA ARG A 102 -2.00 13.98 -2.69
C ARG A 102 -2.03 12.62 -1.99
N PHE A 103 -3.18 11.97 -1.86
CA PHE A 103 -3.28 10.62 -1.32
C PHE A 103 -2.46 9.62 -2.14
N CYS A 104 -2.56 9.69 -3.47
CA CYS A 104 -1.81 8.83 -4.39
C CYS A 104 -0.30 9.12 -4.41
N SER A 105 0.09 10.34 -4.01
CA SER A 105 1.50 10.77 -4.01
C SER A 105 2.38 9.99 -3.03
N ALA A 106 1.80 9.29 -2.05
CA ALA A 106 2.55 8.41 -1.15
C ALA A 106 3.34 7.32 -1.89
N CYS A 107 2.85 6.89 -3.06
CA CYS A 107 3.55 5.94 -3.93
C CYS A 107 4.10 6.60 -5.21
N HIS A 108 3.36 7.56 -5.76
CA HIS A 108 3.64 8.20 -7.06
C HIS A 108 4.47 9.50 -6.96
N GLN A 109 5.19 9.67 -5.86
CA GLN A 109 6.12 10.78 -5.68
C GLN A 109 7.24 10.40 -4.72
N PHE A 110 8.43 10.20 -5.25
CA PHE A 110 9.62 10.10 -4.44
C PHE A 110 10.06 11.48 -3.92
N GLN A 111 10.68 11.49 -2.74
CA GLN A 111 11.37 12.65 -2.19
C GLN A 111 12.64 12.94 -2.98
N GLN A 112 13.19 14.14 -2.82
CA GLN A 112 14.30 14.63 -3.65
C GLN A 112 15.58 13.79 -3.50
N ASP A 113 15.77 13.18 -2.34
CA ASP A 113 16.91 12.37 -1.93
C ASP A 113 16.64 10.86 -2.03
N GLU A 114 15.50 10.46 -2.57
CA GLU A 114 15.17 9.07 -2.85
C GLU A 114 15.67 8.65 -4.25
N TYR A 115 15.08 7.61 -4.84
CA TYR A 115 15.57 6.96 -6.05
C TYR A 115 15.49 7.87 -7.28
N SER A 116 16.64 8.12 -7.90
CA SER A 116 16.77 8.88 -9.14
C SER A 116 17.73 8.23 -10.12
N LEU A 117 17.53 8.52 -11.41
CA LEU A 117 18.41 8.14 -12.51
C LEU A 117 18.70 9.38 -13.35
N ASN A 118 19.98 9.69 -13.57
CA ASN A 118 20.43 10.87 -14.32
C ASN A 118 19.81 12.19 -13.82
N GLY A 119 19.66 12.33 -12.50
CA GLY A 119 19.08 13.53 -11.87
C GLY A 119 17.55 13.65 -11.98
N LYS A 120 16.86 12.64 -12.53
CA LYS A 120 15.39 12.57 -12.53
C LYS A 120 14.91 11.51 -11.55
N LEU A 121 13.94 11.86 -10.70
CA LEU A 121 13.28 10.90 -9.81
C LEU A 121 12.58 9.80 -10.62
N LEU A 122 12.71 8.55 -10.16
CA LEU A 122 12.03 7.41 -10.81
C LEU A 122 10.51 7.55 -10.73
N GLU A 123 9.99 7.96 -9.57
CA GLU A 123 8.57 8.30 -9.39
C GLU A 123 8.41 9.79 -9.11
N ASN A 124 7.77 10.52 -10.02
CA ASN A 124 7.54 11.96 -9.94
C ASN A 124 6.17 12.38 -10.48
N THR A 125 5.24 11.43 -10.61
CA THR A 125 3.98 11.62 -11.32
C THR A 125 3.13 12.70 -10.70
N TYR A 126 3.04 12.78 -9.37
CA TYR A 126 2.23 13.81 -8.71
C TYR A 126 2.70 15.23 -9.06
N ARG A 127 4.01 15.52 -8.96
CA ARG A 127 4.55 16.84 -9.29
C ARG A 127 4.43 17.15 -10.78
N GLU A 128 4.70 16.16 -11.65
CA GLU A 128 4.54 16.33 -13.10
C GLU A 128 3.09 16.63 -13.48
N TRP A 129 2.13 15.87 -12.95
CA TRP A 129 0.70 16.14 -13.13
C TRP A 129 0.32 17.52 -12.62
N LYS A 130 0.75 17.88 -11.40
CA LYS A 130 0.44 19.16 -10.75
C LYS A 130 0.96 20.37 -11.55
N ALA A 131 2.11 20.23 -12.21
CA ALA A 131 2.66 21.27 -13.08
C ALA A 131 1.94 21.35 -14.44
N SER A 132 1.32 20.25 -14.88
CA SER A 132 0.63 20.16 -16.16
C SER A 132 -0.67 20.97 -16.21
N ARG A 133 -1.24 21.12 -17.42
CA ARG A 133 -2.56 21.75 -17.59
C ARG A 133 -3.70 20.96 -16.95
N HIS A 134 -3.59 19.63 -16.89
CA HIS A 134 -4.66 18.75 -16.41
C HIS A 134 -5.01 19.07 -14.94
N ALA A 135 -4.01 19.36 -14.10
CA ALA A 135 -4.26 19.77 -12.72
C ALA A 135 -5.00 21.12 -12.59
N ARG A 136 -4.96 21.98 -13.61
CA ARG A 136 -5.69 23.27 -13.63
C ARG A 136 -7.08 23.13 -14.24
N GLU A 137 -7.22 22.20 -15.19
CA GLU A 137 -8.44 21.99 -15.97
C GLU A 137 -9.43 21.04 -15.28
N GLY A 138 -8.97 20.23 -14.32
CA GLY A 138 -9.78 19.24 -13.60
C GLY A 138 -9.75 17.90 -14.29
#